data_AF-A0A8C8DN18-F1
#
_entry.id   AF-A0A8C8DN18-F1
#
_cell.length_a   1.000
_cell.length_b   1.000
_cell.length_c   1.000
_cell.angle_alpha   90.00
_cell.angle_beta   90.00
_cell.angle_gamma   90.00
#
_symmetry.space_group_name_H-M   'P 1'
#
loop_
_entity.id
_entity.type
_entity.pdbx_description
1 polymer ?
#
loop_
_entity_poly.entity_id
_entity_poly.type
_entity_poly.pdbx_seq_one_letter_code
_entity_poly.pdbx_strand_id
1 'polypeptide(L)'
;MILLSFFVNMQLYLHTILSHDLFKTRTGQQLLKHAVFLSVCLPETVRDTFLVDPAVILIVVGVVMFFITFCGCIGALRENIRLLKTFSFSLTLVFLIHLAVAILGFFYSDQFARKAIVHYRDDLDLQNLMDYIQKEFKCCGWNSYTDWSWNLYFNCTRENPSTERCAVPYSCCTPVPGETVINTMCGFGVQTQKYLDANKSIYPVGCADRAVMWIETHLLLVGALTLGLALPQVCIKLQL
;
A
#
# COMPACT_ATOMS: atom_id res chain seq x y z
N MET A 1 -1.29 6.03 4.56
CA MET A 1 -2.47 5.46 5.25
C MET A 1 -2.49 3.95 5.20
N ILE A 2 -2.34 3.28 4.04
CA ILE A 2 -2.32 1.81 3.95
C ILE A 2 -1.27 1.18 4.87
N LEU A 3 -0.02 1.63 4.87
CA LEU A 3 1.01 1.10 5.81
C LEU A 3 0.73 1.42 7.29
N LEU A 4 0.09 2.54 7.60
CA LEU A 4 -0.17 2.95 8.99
C LEU A 4 -1.44 2.29 9.54
N SER A 5 -2.46 2.14 8.70
CA SER A 5 -3.61 1.27 8.92
C SER A 5 -3.18 -0.19 8.94
N PHE A 6 -2.13 -0.59 8.21
CA PHE A 6 -1.52 -1.92 8.33
C PHE A 6 -0.76 -2.05 9.65
N PHE A 7 -0.02 -1.04 10.11
CA PHE A 7 0.64 -1.04 11.41
C PHE A 7 -0.37 -1.06 12.57
N VAL A 8 -1.40 -0.21 12.53
CA VAL A 8 -2.46 -0.16 13.55
C VAL A 8 -3.35 -1.40 13.49
N ASN A 9 -3.74 -1.88 12.30
CA ASN A 9 -4.45 -3.15 12.17
C ASN A 9 -3.56 -4.33 12.52
N MET A 10 -2.25 -4.29 12.29
CA MET A 10 -1.30 -5.32 12.72
C MET A 10 -1.08 -5.28 14.22
N GLN A 11 -1.10 -4.10 14.88
CA GLN A 11 -1.11 -3.98 16.33
C GLN A 11 -2.44 -4.42 16.94
N LEU A 12 -3.58 -4.12 16.31
CA LEU A 12 -4.87 -4.69 16.67
C LEU A 12 -4.94 -6.21 16.37
N TYR A 13 -4.36 -6.69 15.26
CA TYR A 13 -4.27 -8.12 14.93
C TYR A 13 -3.38 -8.83 15.92
N LEU A 14 -2.27 -8.21 16.33
CA LEU A 14 -1.37 -8.75 17.34
C LEU A 14 -2.04 -8.73 18.71
N HIS A 15 -2.83 -7.71 19.05
CA HIS A 15 -3.66 -7.69 20.26
C HIS A 15 -4.79 -8.72 20.22
N THR A 16 -5.35 -9.00 19.03
CA THR A 16 -6.39 -10.04 18.79
C THR A 16 -5.79 -11.46 18.79
N ILE A 17 -4.56 -11.62 18.28
CA ILE A 17 -3.76 -12.87 18.30
C ILE A 17 -3.19 -13.13 19.70
N LEU A 18 -2.86 -12.07 20.46
CA LEU A 18 -2.47 -12.15 21.87
C LEU A 18 -3.68 -12.40 22.78
N SER A 19 -4.90 -11.97 22.40
CA SER A 19 -6.13 -12.26 23.14
C SER A 19 -6.75 -13.61 22.80
N HIS A 20 -6.47 -14.17 21.61
CA HIS A 20 -6.81 -15.54 21.25
C HIS A 20 -5.54 -16.38 21.16
N ASP A 21 -5.08 -16.94 22.29
CA ASP A 21 -4.16 -18.08 22.57
C ASP A 21 -3.46 -18.90 21.42
N LEU A 22 -3.20 -18.35 20.24
CA LEU A 22 -2.67 -19.08 19.08
C LEU A 22 -1.15 -19.20 19.14
N PHE A 23 -0.46 -18.26 19.77
CA PHE A 23 1.01 -18.27 19.89
C PHE A 23 1.51 -19.13 21.06
N LYS A 24 0.62 -19.60 21.94
CA LYS A 24 0.98 -20.47 23.08
C LYS A 24 0.86 -21.96 22.77
N THR A 25 0.31 -22.34 21.61
CA THR A 25 0.10 -23.74 21.21
C THR A 25 1.16 -24.24 20.23
N ARG A 26 1.65 -25.47 20.44
CA ARG A 26 2.67 -26.17 19.61
C ARG A 26 2.37 -26.13 18.11
N THR A 27 1.11 -26.01 17.73
CA THR A 27 0.59 -25.96 16.36
C THR A 27 1.04 -24.70 15.59
N GLY A 28 1.12 -23.54 16.25
CA GLY A 28 1.54 -22.28 15.62
C GLY A 28 3.02 -22.26 15.23
N GLN A 29 3.88 -22.88 16.04
CA GLN A 29 5.32 -23.01 15.76
C GLN A 29 5.60 -24.03 14.64
N GLN A 30 4.71 -25.01 14.44
CA GLN A 30 4.79 -26.02 13.38
C GLN A 30 4.47 -25.41 12.00
N LEU A 31 3.45 -24.55 11.93
CA LEU A 31 3.04 -23.87 10.70
C LEU A 31 4.09 -22.86 10.21
N LEU A 32 4.70 -22.10 11.12
CA LEU A 32 5.82 -21.20 10.80
C LEU A 32 7.04 -21.96 10.29
N LYS A 33 7.36 -23.12 10.87
CA LYS A 33 8.44 -23.98 10.36
C LYS A 33 8.15 -24.52 8.97
N HIS A 34 6.91 -24.94 8.70
CA HIS A 34 6.52 -25.43 7.38
C HIS A 34 6.53 -24.33 6.31
N ALA A 35 6.04 -23.12 6.64
CA ALA A 35 6.06 -21.98 5.73
C ALA A 35 7.50 -21.56 5.39
N VAL A 36 8.37 -21.46 6.40
CA VAL A 36 9.79 -21.11 6.21
C VAL A 36 10.53 -22.20 5.43
N PHE A 37 10.27 -23.48 5.71
CA PHE A 37 10.86 -24.59 4.97
C PHE A 37 10.43 -24.60 3.49
N LEU A 38 9.16 -24.28 3.22
CA LEU A 38 8.63 -24.17 1.86
C LEU A 38 9.27 -22.99 1.09
N SER A 39 9.51 -21.85 1.76
CA SER A 39 10.21 -20.70 1.17
C SER A 39 11.70 -20.97 0.89
N VAL A 40 12.37 -21.76 1.73
CA VAL A 40 13.79 -22.10 1.57
C VAL A 40 14.01 -23.07 0.41
N CYS A 41 13.04 -23.96 0.13
CA CYS A 41 13.14 -25.04 -0.86
C CYS A 41 12.84 -24.62 -2.31
N LEU A 42 12.51 -23.35 -2.58
CA LEU A 42 12.25 -22.87 -3.95
C LEU A 42 13.55 -22.60 -4.74
N PRO A 43 13.59 -22.92 -6.05
CA PRO A 43 14.74 -22.72 -6.92
C PRO A 43 15.08 -21.22 -7.09
N GLU A 44 16.37 -20.91 -7.30
CA GLU A 44 16.89 -19.52 -7.26
C GLU A 44 16.24 -18.57 -8.30
N THR A 45 15.81 -19.08 -9.45
CA THR A 45 15.13 -18.28 -10.48
C THR A 45 13.74 -17.81 -10.08
N VAL A 46 13.04 -18.58 -9.24
CA VAL A 46 11.73 -18.20 -8.68
C VAL A 46 11.92 -17.22 -7.53
N ARG A 47 13.00 -17.36 -6.77
CA ARG A 47 13.35 -16.51 -5.62
C ARG A 47 13.49 -15.03 -6.01
N ASP A 48 14.14 -14.72 -7.13
CA ASP A 48 14.37 -13.33 -7.55
C ASP A 48 13.08 -12.63 -8.04
N THR A 49 12.14 -13.36 -8.64
CA THR A 49 10.81 -12.85 -8.99
C THR A 49 9.90 -12.74 -7.75
N PHE A 50 9.99 -13.72 -6.84
CA PHE A 50 9.17 -13.79 -5.62
C PHE A 50 9.61 -12.77 -4.56
N LEU A 51 10.89 -12.41 -4.48
CA LEU A 51 11.38 -11.40 -3.53
C LEU A 51 10.95 -9.96 -3.87
N VAL A 52 10.53 -9.72 -5.11
CA VAL A 52 10.01 -8.41 -5.57
C VAL A 52 8.49 -8.32 -5.44
N ASP A 53 7.83 -9.42 -5.09
CA ASP A 53 6.39 -9.44 -4.82
C ASP A 53 6.07 -8.62 -3.55
N PRO A 54 5.17 -7.63 -3.63
CA PRO A 54 4.75 -6.83 -2.48
C PRO A 54 4.30 -7.69 -1.27
N ALA A 55 3.68 -8.85 -1.49
CA ALA A 55 3.23 -9.74 -0.43
C ALA A 55 4.40 -10.35 0.36
N VAL A 56 5.49 -10.71 -0.32
CA VAL A 56 6.68 -11.31 0.32
C VAL A 56 7.43 -10.27 1.14
N ILE A 57 7.55 -9.05 0.63
CA ILE A 57 8.14 -7.93 1.37
C ILE A 57 7.35 -7.67 2.66
N LEU A 58 6.00 -7.69 2.60
CA LEU A 58 5.15 -7.52 3.78
C LEU A 58 5.37 -8.63 4.82
N ILE A 59 5.52 -9.89 4.40
CA ILE A 59 5.82 -11.02 5.30
C ILE A 59 7.17 -10.80 6.00
N VAL A 60 8.22 -10.44 5.27
CA VAL A 60 9.56 -10.22 5.83
C VAL A 60 9.54 -9.08 6.86
N VAL A 61 8.90 -7.96 6.52
CA VAL A 61 8.73 -6.82 7.44
C VAL A 61 7.98 -7.27 8.71
N GLY A 62 6.92 -8.05 8.56
CA GLY A 62 6.15 -8.60 9.69
C GLY A 62 7.00 -9.46 10.64
N VAL A 63 7.84 -10.35 10.09
CA VAL A 63 8.73 -11.20 10.90
C VAL A 63 9.79 -10.38 11.65
N VAL A 64 10.42 -9.40 10.99
CA VAL A 64 11.41 -8.53 11.63
C VAL A 64 10.78 -7.72 12.77
N MET A 65 9.60 -7.15 12.53
CA MET A 65 8.86 -6.40 13.54
C MET A 65 8.46 -7.28 14.73
N PHE A 66 8.07 -8.54 14.48
CA PHE A 66 7.77 -9.49 15.54
C PHE A 66 8.96 -9.70 16.48
N PHE A 67 10.17 -9.93 15.95
CA PHE A 67 11.36 -10.10 16.79
C PHE A 67 11.73 -8.83 17.57
N ILE A 68 11.63 -7.65 16.95
CA ILE A 68 11.90 -6.37 17.61
C ILE A 68 10.96 -6.18 18.81
N THR A 69 9.66 -6.39 18.60
CA THR A 69 8.66 -6.25 19.68
C THR A 69 8.83 -7.28 20.78
N PHE A 70 9.12 -8.54 20.44
CA PHE A 70 9.38 -9.60 21.42
C PHE A 70 10.59 -9.28 22.31
N CYS A 71 11.69 -8.80 21.73
CA CYS A 71 12.85 -8.34 22.47
C CYS A 71 12.52 -7.15 23.38
N GLY A 72 11.69 -6.21 22.92
CA GLY A 72 11.19 -5.09 23.73
C GLY A 72 10.39 -5.57 24.95
N CYS A 73 9.46 -6.51 24.75
CA CYS A 73 8.65 -7.09 25.83
C CYS A 73 9.51 -7.82 26.87
N ILE A 74 10.47 -8.65 26.43
CA ILE A 74 11.39 -9.33 27.36
C ILE A 74 12.27 -8.32 28.10
N GLY A 75 12.75 -7.28 27.40
CA GLY A 75 13.57 -6.21 27.99
C GLY A 75 12.86 -5.50 29.12
N ALA A 76 11.57 -5.20 28.95
CA ALA A 76 10.73 -4.62 29.99
C ALA A 76 10.49 -5.60 31.16
N LEU A 77 10.08 -6.85 30.87
CA LEU A 77 9.76 -7.85 31.90
C LEU A 77 10.96 -8.26 32.76
N ARG A 78 12.16 -8.26 32.19
CA ARG A 78 13.41 -8.62 32.89
C ARG A 78 14.14 -7.40 33.44
N GLU A 79 13.59 -6.19 33.29
CA GLU A 79 14.23 -4.91 33.64
C GLU A 79 15.67 -4.81 33.09
N ASN A 80 15.92 -5.41 31.92
CA ASN A 80 17.27 -5.47 31.34
C ASN A 80 17.54 -4.26 30.46
N ILE A 81 18.26 -3.29 31.02
CA ILE A 81 18.57 -2.02 30.37
C ILE A 81 19.29 -2.17 29.02
N ARG A 82 20.14 -3.19 28.87
CA ARG A 82 20.87 -3.44 27.61
C ARG A 82 19.92 -3.84 26.50
N LEU A 83 18.94 -4.70 26.80
CA LEU A 83 17.95 -5.16 25.84
C LEU A 83 16.98 -4.03 25.45
N LEU A 84 16.62 -3.17 26.40
CA LEU A 84 15.79 -1.99 26.14
C LEU A 84 16.53 -0.95 25.27
N LYS A 85 17.85 -0.75 25.46
CA LYS A 85 18.69 0.08 24.58
C LYS A 85 18.72 -0.47 23.16
N THR A 86 18.90 -1.78 22.98
CA THR A 86 18.87 -2.43 21.65
C THR A 86 17.51 -2.26 20.96
N PHE A 87 16.41 -2.42 21.70
CA PHE A 87 15.06 -2.19 21.20
C PHE A 87 14.87 -0.75 20.71
N SER A 88 15.22 0.25 21.54
CA SER A 88 15.14 1.67 21.18
C SER A 88 15.98 2.01 19.94
N PHE A 89 17.21 1.48 19.86
CA PHE A 89 18.07 1.65 18.69
C PHE A 89 17.44 1.04 17.42
N SER A 90 16.91 -0.17 17.51
CA SER A 90 16.26 -0.86 16.37
C SER A 90 15.03 -0.10 15.86
N LEU A 91 14.20 0.44 16.75
CA LEU A 91 13.04 1.27 16.36
C LEU A 91 13.47 2.56 15.65
N THR A 92 14.55 3.19 16.12
CA THR A 92 15.09 4.40 15.49
C THR A 92 15.57 4.08 14.07
N LEU A 93 16.28 2.97 13.88
CA LEU A 93 16.73 2.54 12.56
C LEU A 93 15.55 2.28 11.62
N VAL A 94 14.53 1.57 12.08
CA VAL A 94 13.31 1.30 11.31
C VAL A 94 12.61 2.61 10.92
N PHE A 95 12.52 3.59 11.83
CA PHE A 95 11.92 4.89 11.54
C PHE A 95 12.68 5.65 10.44
N LEU A 96 14.03 5.66 10.49
CA LEU A 96 14.85 6.29 9.46
C LEU A 96 14.70 5.60 8.09
N ILE A 97 14.63 4.27 8.06
CA ILE A 97 14.38 3.51 6.83
C ILE A 97 13.01 3.86 6.25
N HIS A 98 11.96 3.91 7.07
CA HIS A 98 10.62 4.28 6.61
C HIS A 98 10.59 5.72 6.05
N LEU A 99 11.29 6.66 6.69
CA LEU A 99 11.42 8.02 6.19
C LEU A 99 12.13 8.06 4.83
N ALA A 100 13.23 7.32 4.68
CA ALA A 100 13.95 7.22 3.40
C ALA A 100 13.07 6.62 2.30
N VAL A 101 12.35 5.53 2.57
CA VAL A 101 11.40 4.91 1.63
C VAL A 101 10.27 5.86 1.26
N ALA A 102 9.73 6.62 2.22
CA ALA A 102 8.68 7.61 1.93
C ALA A 102 9.17 8.73 1.01
N ILE A 103 10.38 9.26 1.25
CA ILE A 103 10.99 10.29 0.41
C ILE A 103 11.25 9.75 -1.00
N LEU A 104 11.88 8.58 -1.11
CA LEU A 104 12.13 7.94 -2.40
C LEU A 104 10.82 7.64 -3.13
N GLY A 105 9.82 7.11 -2.43
CA GLY A 105 8.50 6.83 -2.99
C GLY A 105 7.82 8.09 -3.53
N PHE A 106 7.99 9.24 -2.86
CA PHE A 106 7.48 10.51 -3.36
C PHE A 106 8.18 10.94 -4.66
N PHE A 107 9.52 10.88 -4.72
CA PHE A 107 10.29 11.25 -5.93
C PHE A 107 10.04 10.32 -7.13
N TYR A 108 9.88 9.02 -6.89
CA TYR A 108 9.65 8.03 -7.94
C TYR A 108 8.16 7.72 -8.21
N SER A 109 7.24 8.44 -7.55
CA SER A 109 5.79 8.20 -7.64
C SER A 109 5.25 8.28 -9.07
N ASP A 110 5.66 9.30 -9.83
CA ASP A 110 5.24 9.50 -11.22
C ASP A 110 5.69 8.37 -12.15
N GLN A 111 6.95 7.92 -11.99
CA GLN A 111 7.49 6.81 -12.77
C GLN A 111 6.77 5.49 -12.44
N PHE A 112 6.48 5.25 -11.16
CA PHE A 112 5.73 4.09 -10.72
C PHE A 112 4.31 4.10 -11.27
N ALA A 113 3.60 5.23 -11.16
CA ALA A 113 2.25 5.38 -11.68
C ALA A 113 2.19 5.20 -13.21
N ARG A 114 3.16 5.75 -13.93
CA ARG A 114 3.27 5.53 -15.38
C ARG A 114 3.50 4.06 -15.70
N LYS A 115 4.40 3.37 -15.00
CA LYS A 115 4.62 1.93 -15.19
C LYS A 115 3.35 1.13 -14.89
N ALA A 116 2.61 1.54 -13.84
CA ALA A 116 1.35 0.94 -13.44
C ALA A 116 0.27 1.02 -14.53
N ILE A 117 0.14 2.18 -15.17
CA ILE A 117 -0.82 2.39 -16.26
C ILE A 117 -0.40 1.63 -17.52
N VAL A 118 0.89 1.68 -17.89
CA VAL A 118 1.40 1.03 -19.11
C VAL A 118 1.24 -0.49 -19.05
N HIS A 119 1.50 -1.11 -17.90
CA HIS A 119 1.41 -2.57 -17.72
C HIS A 119 0.11 -3.01 -17.04
N TYR A 120 -0.92 -2.15 -17.04
CA TYR A 120 -2.18 -2.41 -16.33
C TYR A 120 -2.87 -3.72 -16.77
N ARG A 121 -2.71 -4.14 -18.03
CA ARG A 121 -3.26 -5.40 -18.55
C ARG A 121 -2.29 -6.58 -18.51
N ASP A 122 -1.00 -6.31 -18.28
CA ASP A 122 0.04 -7.33 -18.33
C ASP A 122 0.24 -8.00 -16.96
N ASP A 123 -0.11 -7.31 -15.87
CA ASP A 123 0.07 -7.76 -14.50
C ASP A 123 -1.23 -7.61 -13.69
N LEU A 124 -1.79 -8.74 -13.22
CA LEU A 124 -3.04 -8.75 -12.46
C LEU A 124 -2.92 -8.04 -11.11
N ASP A 125 -1.78 -8.10 -10.45
CA ASP A 125 -1.59 -7.47 -9.15
C ASP A 125 -1.55 -5.96 -9.30
N LEU A 126 -0.90 -5.48 -10.35
CA LEU A 126 -0.89 -4.07 -10.72
C LEU A 126 -2.28 -3.58 -11.12
N GLN A 127 -3.03 -4.41 -11.86
CA GLN A 127 -4.42 -4.14 -12.22
C GLN A 127 -5.30 -3.98 -10.99
N ASN A 128 -5.25 -4.95 -10.07
CA ASN A 128 -6.03 -4.96 -8.83
C ASN A 128 -5.67 -3.77 -7.92
N LEU A 129 -4.38 -3.47 -7.81
CA LEU A 129 -3.89 -2.33 -7.03
C LEU A 129 -4.40 -1.01 -7.60
N MET A 130 -4.28 -0.79 -8.91
CA MET A 130 -4.75 0.43 -9.54
C MET A 130 -6.26 0.58 -9.42
N ASP A 131 -7.01 -0.51 -9.65
CA ASP A 131 -8.46 -0.53 -9.49
C ASP A 131 -8.90 -0.21 -8.06
N TYR A 132 -8.19 -0.73 -7.07
CA TYR A 132 -8.42 -0.44 -5.66
C TYR A 132 -8.18 1.04 -5.36
N ILE A 133 -7.04 1.59 -5.78
CA ILE A 133 -6.69 3.00 -5.57
C ILE A 133 -7.76 3.93 -6.17
N GLN A 134 -8.17 3.67 -7.41
CA GLN A 134 -9.15 4.53 -8.11
C GLN A 134 -10.52 4.50 -7.43
N LYS A 135 -10.99 3.32 -7.02
CA LYS A 135 -12.27 3.17 -6.31
C LYS A 135 -12.24 3.80 -4.91
N GLU A 136 -11.17 3.56 -4.16
CA GLU A 136 -11.02 4.02 -2.77
C GLU A 136 -10.87 5.54 -2.71
N PHE A 137 -9.99 6.10 -3.53
CA PHE A 137 -9.72 7.53 -3.52
C PHE A 137 -10.69 8.33 -4.39
N LYS A 138 -11.50 7.67 -5.22
CA LYS A 138 -12.44 8.29 -6.18
C LYS A 138 -11.69 9.22 -7.13
N CYS A 139 -10.77 8.64 -7.88
CA CYS A 139 -9.89 9.33 -8.83
C CYS A 139 -9.69 8.48 -10.10
N CYS A 140 -9.17 9.07 -11.16
CA CYS A 140 -8.87 8.36 -12.41
C CYS A 140 -7.55 8.85 -13.03
N GLY A 141 -6.71 7.90 -13.45
CA GLY A 141 -5.34 8.17 -13.90
C GLY A 141 -4.41 8.61 -12.76
N TRP A 142 -3.27 9.22 -13.10
CA TRP A 142 -2.31 9.72 -12.11
C TRP A 142 -2.51 11.21 -11.88
N ASN A 143 -2.28 12.01 -12.92
CA ASN A 143 -2.54 13.46 -12.95
C ASN A 143 -3.92 13.74 -13.58
N SER A 144 -4.35 12.94 -14.55
CA SER A 144 -5.62 13.12 -15.27
C SER A 144 -6.15 11.79 -15.79
N TYR A 145 -7.47 11.70 -15.99
CA TYR A 145 -8.12 10.56 -16.64
C TYR A 145 -7.60 10.28 -18.07
N THR A 146 -6.96 11.26 -18.72
CA THR A 146 -6.32 11.11 -20.03
C THR A 146 -5.00 10.34 -20.00
N ASP A 147 -4.39 10.15 -18.82
CA ASP A 147 -3.13 9.39 -18.66
C ASP A 147 -3.29 7.93 -19.10
N TRP A 148 -4.53 7.43 -19.12
CA TRP A 148 -4.87 6.12 -19.68
C TRP A 148 -4.44 5.97 -21.15
N SER A 149 -4.23 7.06 -21.89
CA SER A 149 -3.63 7.01 -23.22
C SER A 149 -2.20 6.43 -23.25
N TRP A 150 -1.50 6.33 -22.12
CA TRP A 150 -0.19 5.66 -22.06
C TRP A 150 -0.28 4.15 -22.22
N ASN A 151 -1.43 3.55 -21.92
CA ASN A 151 -1.64 2.11 -22.09
C ASN A 151 -2.00 1.78 -23.54
N LEU A 152 -1.43 0.70 -24.09
CA LEU A 152 -1.66 0.28 -25.47
C LEU A 152 -3.16 0.07 -25.79
N TYR A 153 -3.93 -0.49 -24.86
CA TYR A 153 -5.35 -0.81 -25.09
C TYR A 153 -6.28 0.40 -25.02
N PHE A 154 -5.93 1.43 -24.23
CA PHE A 154 -6.76 2.62 -24.02
C PHE A 154 -6.32 3.82 -24.86
N ASN A 155 -5.16 3.74 -25.51
CA ASN A 155 -4.58 4.80 -26.32
C ASN A 155 -5.56 5.30 -27.39
N CYS A 156 -5.78 6.61 -27.46
CA CYS A 156 -6.76 7.25 -28.33
C CYS A 156 -6.44 7.32 -29.83
N THR A 157 -5.26 6.87 -30.24
CA THR A 157 -4.77 6.93 -31.63
C THR A 157 -5.71 6.19 -32.57
N ARG A 158 -5.99 6.74 -33.76
CA ARG A 158 -7.03 6.22 -34.69
C ARG A 158 -6.70 4.82 -35.21
N GLU A 159 -5.42 4.51 -35.27
CA GLU A 159 -4.84 3.27 -35.72
C GLU A 159 -4.96 2.15 -34.67
N ASN A 160 -5.36 2.46 -33.43
CA ASN A 160 -5.51 1.48 -32.37
C ASN A 160 -6.76 0.61 -32.61
N PRO A 161 -6.61 -0.72 -32.82
CA PRO A 161 -7.75 -1.59 -33.08
C PRO A 161 -8.52 -2.00 -31.81
N SER A 162 -8.05 -1.60 -30.62
CA SER A 162 -8.66 -1.97 -29.34
C SER A 162 -10.12 -1.49 -29.23
N THR A 163 -10.99 -2.35 -28.70
CA THR A 163 -12.38 -1.99 -28.36
C THR A 163 -12.44 -0.94 -27.25
N GLU A 164 -11.43 -0.91 -26.38
CA GLU A 164 -11.33 0.05 -25.26
C GLU A 164 -10.59 1.34 -25.64
N ARG A 165 -10.39 1.59 -26.94
CA ARG A 165 -9.76 2.82 -27.44
C ARG A 165 -10.49 4.06 -26.90
N CYS A 166 -9.72 5.03 -26.39
CA CYS A 166 -10.24 6.22 -25.74
C CYS A 166 -11.12 5.97 -24.51
N ALA A 167 -11.07 4.77 -23.93
CA ALA A 167 -11.79 4.44 -22.71
C ALA A 167 -10.91 4.62 -21.47
N VAL A 168 -11.53 4.64 -20.30
CA VAL A 168 -10.88 4.46 -19.00
C VAL A 168 -11.41 3.17 -18.36
N PRO A 169 -10.66 2.52 -17.45
CA PRO A 169 -11.16 1.32 -16.81
C PRO A 169 -12.37 1.60 -15.93
N TYR A 170 -13.16 0.54 -15.69
CA TYR A 170 -14.39 0.60 -14.92
C TYR A 170 -14.19 1.05 -13.46
N SER A 171 -12.98 0.94 -12.92
CA SER A 171 -12.60 1.42 -11.58
C SER A 171 -12.66 2.95 -11.45
N CYS A 172 -12.64 3.69 -12.57
CA CYS A 172 -12.87 5.13 -12.60
C CYS A 172 -14.36 5.53 -12.56
N CYS A 173 -15.29 4.58 -12.73
CA CYS A 173 -16.72 4.87 -12.85
C CYS A 173 -17.33 5.38 -11.56
N THR A 174 -18.24 6.36 -11.67
CA THR A 174 -19.11 6.75 -10.56
C THR A 174 -20.35 5.85 -10.50
N PRO A 175 -20.88 5.55 -9.29
CA PRO A 175 -22.18 4.89 -9.18
C PRO A 175 -23.30 5.82 -9.64
N VAL A 176 -24.22 5.31 -10.46
CA VAL A 176 -25.39 6.07 -10.92
C VAL A 176 -26.38 6.23 -9.76
N PRO A 177 -26.89 7.45 -9.47
CA PRO A 177 -27.81 7.66 -8.37
C PRO A 177 -29.11 6.86 -8.58
N GLY A 178 -29.44 5.97 -7.64
CA GLY A 178 -30.62 5.11 -7.69
C GLY A 178 -30.36 3.69 -8.21
N GLU A 179 -29.16 3.40 -8.69
CA GLU A 179 -28.75 2.06 -9.12
C GLU A 179 -27.65 1.51 -8.20
N THR A 180 -27.76 0.24 -7.82
CA THR A 180 -26.74 -0.45 -7.00
C THR A 180 -25.61 -1.06 -7.83
N VAL A 181 -25.76 -1.07 -9.16
CA VAL A 181 -24.83 -1.72 -10.09
C VAL A 181 -24.04 -0.65 -10.85
N ILE A 182 -22.72 -0.74 -10.81
CA ILE A 182 -21.85 0.15 -11.57
C ILE A 182 -21.89 -0.25 -13.05
N ASN A 183 -22.17 0.70 -13.93
CA ASN A 183 -22.09 0.48 -15.37
C ASN A 183 -20.61 0.28 -15.77
N THR A 184 -20.22 -0.95 -16.06
CA THR A 184 -18.85 -1.29 -16.47
C THR A 184 -18.46 -0.68 -17.82
N MET A 185 -19.43 -0.22 -18.62
CA MET A 185 -19.22 0.48 -19.87
C MET A 185 -19.15 2.01 -19.71
N CYS A 186 -19.18 2.56 -18.48
CA CYS A 186 -19.17 4.01 -18.29
C CYS A 186 -17.96 4.71 -18.92
N GLY A 187 -16.82 4.01 -18.99
CA GLY A 187 -15.54 4.59 -19.38
C GLY A 187 -15.35 4.74 -20.89
N PHE A 188 -16.23 4.18 -21.72
CA PHE A 188 -16.06 4.16 -23.18
C PHE A 188 -16.10 5.56 -23.81
N GLY A 189 -15.05 5.90 -24.55
CA GLY A 189 -14.94 7.18 -25.27
C GLY A 189 -14.81 8.42 -24.38
N VAL A 190 -14.71 8.25 -23.06
CA VAL A 190 -14.67 9.36 -22.10
C VAL A 190 -13.44 10.25 -22.27
N GLN A 191 -12.31 9.68 -22.72
CA GLN A 191 -11.09 10.47 -22.98
C GLN A 191 -11.27 11.56 -24.06
N THR A 192 -12.31 11.45 -24.90
CA THR A 192 -12.62 12.46 -25.94
C THR A 192 -13.66 13.49 -25.49
N GLN A 193 -14.28 13.29 -24.33
CA GLN A 193 -15.31 14.17 -23.80
C GLN A 193 -14.69 15.38 -23.10
N LYS A 194 -15.49 16.44 -22.92
CA LYS A 194 -15.08 17.58 -22.09
C LYS A 194 -15.13 17.15 -20.62
N TYR A 195 -14.29 17.78 -19.79
CA TYR A 195 -14.20 17.51 -18.35
C TYR A 195 -15.56 17.49 -17.64
N LEU A 196 -16.46 18.44 -17.98
CA LEU A 196 -17.80 18.54 -17.39
C LEU A 196 -18.71 17.34 -17.73
N ASP A 197 -18.54 16.74 -18.90
CA ASP A 197 -19.31 15.58 -19.32
C ASP A 197 -18.70 14.29 -18.77
N ALA A 198 -17.36 14.20 -18.74
CA ALA A 198 -16.65 13.12 -18.08
C ALA A 198 -17.01 13.03 -16.58
N ASN A 199 -17.11 14.16 -15.88
CA ASN A 199 -17.46 14.20 -14.45
C ASN A 199 -18.85 13.64 -14.11
N LYS A 200 -19.73 13.45 -15.11
CA LYS A 200 -21.05 12.83 -14.89
C LYS A 200 -20.96 11.30 -14.79
N SER A 201 -19.94 10.69 -15.37
CA SER A 201 -19.81 9.24 -15.53
C SER A 201 -18.60 8.63 -14.83
N ILE A 202 -17.55 9.42 -14.60
CA ILE A 202 -16.30 9.00 -13.95
C ILE A 202 -15.85 10.01 -12.91
N TYR A 203 -14.83 9.64 -12.13
CA TYR A 203 -14.06 10.56 -11.30
C TYR A 203 -12.87 11.13 -12.10
N PRO A 204 -12.97 12.29 -12.78
CA PRO A 204 -11.95 12.76 -13.72
C PRO A 204 -10.69 13.32 -13.05
N VAL A 205 -10.72 13.54 -11.74
CA VAL A 205 -9.61 14.09 -10.95
C VAL A 205 -8.48 13.05 -10.85
N GLY A 206 -7.23 13.50 -11.03
CA GLY A 206 -6.05 12.65 -10.88
C GLY A 206 -5.87 12.12 -9.45
N CYS A 207 -5.33 10.91 -9.34
CA CYS A 207 -5.05 10.30 -8.03
C CYS A 207 -3.93 11.02 -7.26
N ALA A 208 -2.98 11.67 -7.94
CA ALA A 208 -1.94 12.48 -7.30
C ALA A 208 -2.56 13.68 -6.55
N ASP A 209 -3.42 14.45 -7.22
CA ASP A 209 -4.15 15.57 -6.61
C ASP A 209 -5.01 15.10 -5.44
N ARG A 210 -5.66 13.95 -5.60
CA ARG A 210 -6.49 13.36 -4.56
C ARG A 210 -5.69 12.93 -3.33
N ALA A 211 -4.49 12.42 -3.54
CA ALA A 211 -3.57 12.10 -2.45
C ALA A 211 -3.12 13.36 -1.70
N VAL A 212 -2.78 14.44 -2.42
CA VAL A 212 -2.40 15.73 -1.81
C VAL A 212 -3.57 16.30 -1.00
N MET A 213 -4.76 16.37 -1.59
CA MET A 213 -5.97 16.84 -0.90
C MET A 213 -6.28 16.01 0.35
N TRP A 214 -6.07 14.70 0.29
CA TRP A 214 -6.26 13.83 1.44
C TRP A 214 -5.28 14.16 2.57
N ILE A 215 -4.00 14.38 2.24
CA ILE A 215 -2.96 14.76 3.21
C ILE A 215 -3.28 16.12 3.85
N GLU A 216 -3.66 17.13 3.06
CA GLU A 216 -4.00 18.45 3.59
C GLU A 216 -5.20 18.39 4.54
N THR A 217 -6.24 17.64 4.16
CA THR A 217 -7.45 17.48 4.97
C THR A 217 -7.16 16.75 6.29
N HIS A 218 -6.21 15.79 6.29
CA HIS A 218 -5.88 14.96 7.44
C HIS A 218 -4.56 15.35 8.09
N LEU A 219 -4.03 16.55 7.82
CA LEU A 219 -2.70 16.96 8.24
C LEU A 219 -2.52 16.88 9.76
N LEU A 220 -3.54 17.29 10.53
CA LEU A 220 -3.53 17.19 11.99
C LEU A 220 -3.47 15.75 12.48
N LEU A 221 -4.22 14.84 11.84
CA LEU A 221 -4.24 13.43 12.20
C LEU A 221 -2.90 12.77 11.88
N VAL A 222 -2.36 13.03 10.67
CA VAL A 222 -1.04 12.52 10.27
C VAL A 222 0.05 13.08 11.18
N GLY A 223 0.01 14.38 11.47
CA GLY A 223 0.96 15.04 12.38
C GLY A 223 0.89 14.52 13.82
N ALA A 224 -0.31 14.29 14.35
CA ALA A 224 -0.48 13.71 15.68
C ALA A 224 0.06 12.27 15.74
N LEU A 225 -0.14 11.48 14.69
CA LEU A 225 0.39 10.11 14.61
C LEU A 225 1.92 10.09 14.51
N THR A 226 2.52 10.97 13.70
CA THR A 226 3.98 11.05 13.58
C THR A 226 4.61 11.53 14.89
N LEU A 227 4.03 12.54 15.54
CA LEU A 227 4.47 13.00 16.86
C LEU A 227 4.30 11.92 17.93
N GLY A 228 3.16 11.22 17.94
CA GLY A 228 2.88 10.12 18.87
C GLY A 228 3.86 8.94 18.74
N LEU A 229 4.39 8.71 17.53
CA LEU A 229 5.43 7.70 17.30
C LEU A 229 6.84 8.21 17.66
N ALA A 230 7.15 9.47 17.35
CA ALA A 230 8.47 10.05 17.57
C ALA A 230 8.74 10.37 19.05
N LEU A 231 7.75 10.88 19.78
CA LEU A 231 7.92 11.33 21.18
C LEU A 231 8.41 10.20 22.11
N PRO A 232 7.81 9.00 22.13
CA PRO A 232 8.31 7.90 22.97
C PRO A 232 9.74 7.50 22.63
N GLN A 233 10.12 7.51 21.34
CA GLN A 233 11.47 7.18 20.90
C GLN A 233 12.49 8.19 21.43
N VAL A 234 12.16 9.48 21.42
CA VAL A 234 13.00 10.56 21.95
C VAL A 234 13.06 10.52 23.48
N CYS A 235 11.92 10.33 24.16
CA CYS A 235 11.86 10.25 25.62
C CYS A 235 12.66 9.07 26.18
N ILE A 236 12.54 7.88 25.57
CA ILE A 236 13.31 6.69 25.98
C ILE A 236 14.81 6.95 25.86
N LYS A 237 15.24 7.66 24.81
CA LYS A 237 16.66 8.02 24.62
C LYS A 237 17.16 9.04 25.66
N LEU A 238 16.27 9.87 26.22
CA LEU A 238 16.62 10.86 27.24
C LEU A 238 16.75 10.25 28.65
N GLN A 239 16.12 9.10 28.91
CA GLN A 239 16.11 8.42 30.20
C GLN A 239 17.18 7.32 30.35
N LEU A 240 17.96 7.04 29.29
CA LEU A 240 18.90 5.92 29.15
C LEU A 240 20.36 6.38 29.01
#